data_AF-A0ABD0NBR7-F1
#
_entry.id   AF-A0ABD0NBR7-F1
#
_cell.length_a   1.000
_cell.length_b   1.000
_cell.length_c   1.000
_cell.angle_alpha   90.00
_cell.angle_beta   90.00
_cell.angle_gamma   90.00
#
_symmetry.space_group_name_H-M   'P 1'
#
loop_
_entity.id
_entity.type
_entity.pdbx_description
1 polymer ?
#
loop_
_entity_poly.entity_id
_entity_poly.type
_entity_poly.pdbx_seq_one_letter_code
_entity_poly.pdbx_strand_id
1 'polypeptide(L)' 'TTKAFLPRMLELCNGHVVCINSILSLSSIPGAIDYCTSKASSYAFMESLTLGLLDCPGVGCTTVLPFHTDTEMFQGMR' A
#
# COMPACT_ATOMS: atom_id res chain seq x y z
N THR A 1 -8.56 1.08 8.50
CA THR A 1 -7.35 0.52 9.15
C THR A 1 -6.40 1.60 9.62
N THR A 2 -5.66 2.29 8.74
CA THR A 2 -4.66 3.31 9.15
C THR A 2 -5.21 4.33 10.13
N LYS A 3 -6.39 4.92 9.86
CA LYS A 3 -7.07 5.86 10.77
C LYS A 3 -7.23 5.34 12.21
N ALA A 4 -7.45 4.03 12.38
CA ALA A 4 -7.73 3.45 13.70
C ALA A 4 -6.44 3.20 14.51
N PHE A 5 -5.32 2.90 13.85
CA PHE A 5 -4.08 2.48 14.53
C PHE A 5 -2.99 3.56 14.55
N LEU A 6 -2.96 4.43 13.54
CA LEU A 6 -1.94 5.47 13.41
C LEU A 6 -1.87 6.42 14.62
N PRO A 7 -2.98 6.90 15.20
CA PRO A 7 -2.90 7.76 16.38
C PRO A 7 -2.10 7.12 17.53
N ARG A 8 -2.32 5.82 17.80
CA ARG A 8 -1.61 5.12 18.86
C ARG A 8 -0.14 4.87 18.53
N MET A 9 0.20 4.64 17.26
CA MET A 9 1.60 4.53 16.81
C MET A 9 2.37 5.83 17.05
N LEU A 10 1.72 6.97 16.76
CA LEU A 10 2.29 8.30 16.98
C LEU A 10 2.49 8.60 18.47
N GLU A 11 1.50 8.29 19.32
CA GLU A 11 1.62 8.44 20.78
C GLU A 11 2.78 7.63 21.38
N LEU A 12 3.06 6.46 20.81
CA LEU A 12 4.13 5.57 21.27
C LEU A 12 5.50 5.86 20.60
N CYS A 13 5.55 6.76 19.62
CA CYS A 13 6.69 6.94 18.72
C CYS A 13 7.24 5.59 18.19
N ASN A 14 6.33 4.66 17.90
CA ASN A 14 6.68 3.30 17.47
C ASN A 14 5.54 2.70 16.66
N GLY A 15 5.81 2.40 15.39
CA GLY A 15 4.90 1.67 14.53
C GLY A 15 5.42 1.56 13.10
N HIS A 16 4.80 0.69 12.32
CA HIS A 16 5.11 0.56 10.91
C HIS A 16 3.86 0.19 10.12
N VAL A 17 3.54 0.97 9.09
CA VAL A 17 2.43 0.68 8.18
C VAL A 17 2.96 -0.01 6.94
N VAL A 18 2.59 -1.27 6.74
CA VAL A 18 2.91 -2.02 5.52
C VAL A 18 1.67 -2.10 4.63
N CYS A 19 1.80 -1.66 3.38
CA CYS A 19 0.78 -1.83 2.36
C CYS A 19 1.22 -2.87 1.33
N ILE A 20 0.48 -3.98 1.24
CA ILE A 20 0.62 -4.95 0.15
C ILE A 20 -0.21 -4.45 -1.03
N ASN A 21 0.48 -3.81 -1.98
CA ASN A 21 -0.12 -3.20 -3.15
C ASN A 21 0.08 -4.08 -4.40
N SER A 22 0.40 -3.52 -5.56
CA SER A 22 0.57 -4.25 -6.82
C SER A 22 1.34 -3.41 -7.81
N ILE A 23 2.18 -4.02 -8.65
CA ILE A 23 2.81 -3.35 -9.80
C ILE A 23 1.79 -2.65 -10.73
N LEU A 24 0.54 -3.15 -10.74
CA LEU A 24 -0.57 -2.61 -11.54
C LEU A 24 -1.04 -1.22 -11.06
N SER A 25 -0.56 -0.76 -9.89
CA SER A 25 -0.72 0.64 -9.49
C SER A 25 0.12 1.61 -10.32
N LEU A 26 1.21 1.14 -10.93
CA LEU A 26 2.14 1.92 -11.75
C LEU A 26 2.02 1.60 -13.25
N SER A 27 1.66 0.37 -13.58
CA SER A 27 1.56 -0.11 -14.97
C SER A 27 0.26 -0.90 -15.16
N SER A 28 -0.79 -0.21 -15.62
CA SER A 28 -2.11 -0.80 -15.79
C SER A 28 -2.22 -1.68 -17.04
N ILE A 29 -3.17 -2.63 -17.03
CA ILE A 29 -3.45 -3.53 -18.16
C ILE A 29 -4.92 -3.46 -18.59
N PRO A 30 -5.24 -3.78 -19.86
CA PRO A 30 -6.63 -3.92 -20.31
C PRO A 30 -7.40 -4.96 -19.50
N GLY A 31 -8.69 -4.71 -19.25
CA GLY A 31 -9.58 -5.66 -18.56
C GLY A 31 -9.50 -5.65 -17.03
N ALA A 32 -8.64 -4.82 -16.42
CA ALA A 32 -8.46 -4.74 -14.97
C ALA A 32 -8.59 -3.30 -14.43
N ILE A 33 -9.49 -2.48 -15.00
CA ILE A 33 -9.58 -1.05 -14.69
C ILE A 33 -9.89 -0.78 -13.21
N ASP A 34 -10.86 -1.48 -12.64
CA ASP A 34 -11.26 -1.40 -11.24
C ASP A 34 -10.11 -1.79 -10.30
N TYR A 35 -9.43 -2.90 -10.60
CA TYR A 35 -8.27 -3.35 -9.86
C TYR A 35 -7.11 -2.35 -9.94
N CYS A 36 -6.74 -1.91 -11.14
CA CYS A 36 -5.65 -0.94 -11.35
C CYS A 36 -5.95 0.39 -10.65
N THR A 37 -7.16 0.93 -10.80
CA THR A 37 -7.56 2.19 -10.15
C THR A 37 -7.55 2.07 -8.63
N SER A 38 -8.05 0.96 -8.07
CA SER A 38 -8.02 0.75 -6.62
C SER A 38 -6.57 0.70 -6.08
N LYS A 39 -5.68 0.01 -6.80
CA LYS A 39 -4.26 -0.14 -6.41
C LYS A 39 -3.49 1.17 -6.58
N ALA A 40 -3.75 1.94 -7.64
CA ALA A 40 -3.22 3.29 -7.84
C ALA A 40 -3.67 4.25 -6.72
N SER A 41 -4.95 4.21 -6.32
CA SER A 41 -5.45 5.02 -5.21
C SER A 41 -4.73 4.69 -3.89
N SER A 42 -4.56 3.40 -3.60
CA SER A 42 -3.83 2.98 -2.39
C SER A 42 -2.33 3.33 -2.45
N TYR A 43 -1.73 3.34 -3.64
CA TYR A 43 -0.34 3.77 -3.85
C TYR A 43 -0.16 5.25 -3.50
N ALA A 44 -1.00 6.12 -4.10
CA ALA A 44 -0.97 7.55 -3.84
C ALA A 44 -1.25 7.89 -2.36
N PHE A 45 -2.14 7.14 -1.72
CA PHE A 45 -2.37 7.25 -0.27
C PHE A 45 -1.10 6.95 0.53
N MET A 46 -0.37 5.88 0.21
CA MET A 46 0.84 5.51 0.93
C MET A 46 2.00 6.48 0.68
N GLU A 47 2.14 7.02 -0.53
CA GLU A 47 3.12 8.09 -0.80
C GLU A 47 2.82 9.33 0.05
N SER A 48 1.55 9.78 0.05
CA SER A 48 1.11 10.92 0.84
C SER A 48 1.30 10.69 2.34
N LEU A 49 0.98 9.48 2.83
CA LEU A 49 1.16 9.12 4.23
C LEU A 49 2.64 9.11 4.63
N THR A 50 3.50 8.56 3.79
CA THR A 50 4.95 8.51 4.06
C THR A 50 5.53 9.93 4.18
N LEU A 51 5.15 10.83 3.28
CA LEU A 51 5.56 12.25 3.35
C LEU A 51 5.00 12.94 4.60
N GLY A 52 3.75 12.65 4.97
CA GLY A 52 3.13 13.19 6.18
C GLY A 52 3.77 12.71 7.50
N LEU A 53 4.61 11.68 7.46
CA LEU A 53 5.26 11.10 8.64
C LEU A 53 6.77 11.39 8.72
N LEU A 54 7.33 12.25 7.85
CA LEU A 54 8.77 12.54 7.84
C LEU A 54 9.30 13.05 9.19
N ASP A 55 8.51 13.86 9.90
CA ASP A 55 8.86 14.42 11.21
C ASP A 55 8.29 13.61 12.39
N CYS A 56 7.83 12.38 12.14
CA CYS A 56 7.26 11.48 13.15
C CYS A 56 8.25 10.33 13.44
N PRO A 57 9.27 10.54 14.30
CA PRO A 57 10.29 9.54 14.56
C PRO A 57 9.68 8.24 15.10
N GLY A 58 10.19 7.10 14.61
CA GLY A 58 9.77 5.77 15.03
C GLY A 58 8.47 5.26 14.40
N VAL A 59 7.80 6.05 13.54
CA VAL A 59 6.66 5.58 12.73
C VAL A 59 7.04 5.54 11.26
N GLY A 60 7.17 4.34 10.70
CA GLY A 60 7.56 4.13 9.31
C GLY A 60 6.41 3.67 8.41
N CYS A 61 6.65 3.73 7.09
CA CYS A 61 5.77 3.17 6.08
C CYS A 61 6.56 2.31 5.08
N THR A 62 5.92 1.29 4.52
CA THR A 62 6.47 0.52 3.39
C THR A 62 5.35 0.10 2.46
N THR A 63 5.55 0.33 1.17
CA THR A 63 4.66 -0.17 0.12
C THR A 63 5.37 -1.27 -0.63
N VAL A 64 4.78 -2.46 -0.67
CA VAL A 64 5.27 -3.60 -1.44
C VAL A 64 4.48 -3.65 -2.75
N LEU A 65 5.18 -3.77 -3.88
CA LEU A 65 4.58 -3.87 -5.22
C LEU A 65 4.89 -5.24 -5.84
N PRO A 66 4.14 -6.29 -5.49
CA PRO A 66 4.30 -7.57 -6.14
C PRO A 66 3.96 -7.48 -7.64
N PHE A 67 4.73 -8.21 -8.43
CA PHE A 67 4.33 -8.62 -9.78
C PHE A 67 3.46 -9.90 -9.64
N HIS A 68 3.62 -10.86 -10.54
CA HIS A 68 3.02 -12.17 -10.43
C HIS A 68 3.45 -12.87 -9.13
N THR A 69 2.48 -13.44 -8.41
CA THR A 69 2.68 -14.19 -7.18
C THR A 69 1.93 -15.51 -7.24
N ASP A 70 2.54 -16.58 -6.72
CA ASP A 70 1.91 -17.90 -6.67
C ASP A 70 0.90 -17.95 -5.52
N THR A 71 -0.30 -17.46 -5.78
CA THR A 71 -1.43 -17.41 -4.85
C THR A 71 -2.72 -17.77 -5.57
N GLU A 72 -3.76 -18.10 -4.79
CA GLU A 72 -5.08 -18.45 -5.33
C GLU A 72 -5.73 -17.32 -6.15
N MET A 73 -5.40 -16.06 -5.86
CA MET A 73 -5.92 -14.89 -6.57
C MET A 73 -5.63 -14.93 -8.08
N PHE A 74 -4.50 -15.50 -8.47
CA PHE A 74 -4.05 -15.56 -9.87
C PHE A 74 -4.20 -16.95 -10.50
N GLN A 75 -4.87 -17.88 -9.81
CA GLN A 75 -5.09 -19.22 -10.35
C GLN A 75 -5.93 -19.15 -11.64
N GLY A 76 -5.38 -19.69 -12.73
CA GLY A 76 -6.04 -19.73 -14.04
C GLY A 76 -5.79 -18.51 -14.92
N MET A 77 -5.13 -17.45 -14.44
CA MET A 77 -4.53 -16.45 -15.34
C MET A 77 -3.32 -17.07 -16.04
N ARG A 78 -3.35 -17.09 -17.37
CA ARG A 78 -2.25 -17.54 -18.25
C ARG A 78 -1.79 -16.40 -19.13
#